data_AF-A0A2T3MZM4-F1
#
_entry.id   AF-A0A2T3MZM4-F1
#
_cell.length_a   1.000
_cell.length_b   1.000
_cell.length_c   1.000
_cell.angle_alpha   90.00
_cell.angle_beta   90.00
_cell.angle_gamma   90.00
#
_symmetry.space_group_name_H-M   'P 1'
#
loop_
_entity.id
_entity.type
_entity.pdbx_description
1 polymer ?
#
loop_
_entity_poly.entity_id
_entity_poly.type
_entity_poly.pdbx_seq_one_letter_code
_entity_poly.pdbx_strand_id
1 'polypeptide(L)'
;MVSSDLDGIKSDISLTVNDIFENLEEDNNRLPTKEEFRTIFSNHTEQYIGPLDELTVEGIRHGLNKQRVRELDLWRAVNELEADQRFLRSS
;
A
#
# COMPACT_ATOMS: atom_id res chain seq x y z
N MET A 1 11.24 18.71 1.60
CA MET A 1 10.24 18.10 2.50
C MET A 1 9.33 17.24 1.64
N VAL A 2 9.63 15.94 1.52
CA VAL A 2 8.82 14.95 0.76
C VAL A 2 8.70 13.64 1.55
N SER A 3 9.19 13.65 2.79
CA SER A 3 9.40 12.47 3.63
C SER A 3 8.31 12.26 4.67
N SER A 4 7.51 13.29 4.97
CA SER A 4 6.45 13.20 5.99
C SER A 4 5.23 12.43 5.50
N ASP A 5 4.90 12.52 4.21
CA ASP A 5 3.76 11.80 3.64
C ASP A 5 4.05 10.31 3.51
N LEU A 6 5.24 9.90 3.07
CA LEU A 6 5.60 8.48 2.91
C LEU A 6 5.70 7.75 4.24
N ASP A 7 6.30 8.38 5.27
CA ASP A 7 6.41 7.79 6.61
C ASP A 7 5.03 7.66 7.28
N GLY A 8 4.17 8.66 7.11
CA GLY A 8 2.76 8.59 7.52
C GLY A 8 2.02 7.45 6.84
N ILE A 9 2.14 7.33 5.51
CA ILE A 9 1.54 6.23 4.74
C ILE A 9 2.06 4.88 5.23
N LYS A 10 3.39 4.73 5.45
CA LYS A 10 3.96 3.50 5.98
C LYS A 10 3.37 3.14 7.34
N SER A 11 3.28 4.10 8.25
CA SER A 11 2.67 3.86 9.57
C SER A 11 1.21 3.44 9.46
N ASP A 12 0.45 4.03 8.52
CA ASP A 12 -0.97 3.75 8.30
C ASP A 12 -1.19 2.33 7.75
N ILE A 13 -0.35 1.91 6.79
CA ILE A 13 -0.49 0.60 6.13
C ILE A 13 0.30 -0.52 6.82
N SER A 14 1.21 -0.20 7.75
CA SER A 14 2.11 -1.20 8.36
C SER A 14 1.35 -2.32 9.07
N LEU A 15 0.26 -1.98 9.76
CA LEU A 15 -0.61 -2.98 10.40
C LEU A 15 -1.28 -3.87 9.36
N THR A 16 -1.83 -3.28 8.30
CA THR A 16 -2.48 -4.00 7.20
C THR A 16 -1.50 -4.94 6.48
N VAL A 17 -0.27 -4.49 6.23
CA VAL A 17 0.76 -5.33 5.62
C VAL A 17 1.11 -6.50 6.53
N ASN A 18 1.29 -6.28 7.83
CA ASN A 18 1.59 -7.35 8.77
C ASN A 18 0.43 -8.37 8.84
N ASP A 19 -0.80 -7.89 8.98
CA ASP A 19 -2.01 -8.73 9.06
C ASP A 19 -2.18 -9.61 7.81
N ILE A 20 -1.91 -9.07 6.60
CA ILE A 20 -1.94 -9.87 5.36
C ILE A 20 -0.89 -10.99 5.41
N PHE A 21 0.32 -10.69 5.91
CA PHE A 21 1.38 -11.69 6.04
C PHE A 21 0.99 -12.76 7.06
N GLU A 22 0.56 -12.37 8.27
CA GLU A 22 0.14 -13.30 9.32
C GLU A 22 -1.00 -14.22 8.86
N ASN A 23 -2.04 -13.67 8.22
CA ASN A 23 -3.16 -14.46 7.71
C ASN A 23 -2.73 -15.43 6.60
N LEU A 24 -1.91 -14.99 5.64
CA LEU A 24 -1.47 -15.86 4.55
C LEU A 24 -0.50 -16.95 5.04
N GLU A 25 0.35 -16.64 6.01
CA GLU A 25 1.26 -17.59 6.64
C GLU A 25 0.51 -18.62 7.46
N GLU A 26 -0.49 -18.20 8.24
CA GLU A 26 -1.33 -19.13 9.02
C GLU A 26 -2.13 -20.06 8.11
N ASP A 27 -2.71 -19.54 7.02
CA ASP A 27 -3.55 -20.31 6.10
C ASP A 27 -2.73 -21.28 5.21
N ASN A 28 -1.55 -20.85 4.74
CA ASN A 28 -0.76 -21.62 3.79
C ASN A 28 0.46 -22.32 4.41
N ASN A 29 0.73 -22.10 5.70
CA ASN A 29 1.92 -22.55 6.42
C ASN A 29 3.24 -22.20 5.69
N ARG A 30 3.25 -21.07 4.97
CA ARG A 30 4.37 -20.56 4.17
C ARG A 30 4.26 -19.05 3.99
N LEU A 31 5.39 -18.41 3.73
CA LEU A 31 5.44 -16.99 3.36
C LEU A 31 4.63 -16.70 2.09
N PRO A 32 3.87 -15.59 2.05
CA PRO A 32 3.10 -15.21 0.88
C PRO A 32 4.00 -14.83 -0.31
N THR A 33 3.57 -15.20 -1.52
CA THR A 33 4.24 -14.76 -2.74
C THR A 33 3.97 -13.27 -2.99
N LYS A 34 4.76 -12.65 -3.87
CA LYS A 34 4.57 -11.22 -4.17
C LYS A 34 3.22 -10.96 -4.81
N GLU A 35 2.74 -11.91 -5.62
CA GLU A 35 1.48 -11.83 -6.33
C GLU A 35 0.29 -12.00 -5.39
N GLU A 36 0.36 -12.94 -4.45
CA GLU A 36 -0.68 -13.14 -3.42
C GLU A 36 -0.84 -11.88 -2.57
N PHE A 37 0.28 -11.39 -2.02
CA PHE A 37 0.28 -10.18 -1.21
C PHE A 37 -0.25 -8.97 -2.00
N ARG A 38 0.21 -8.76 -3.23
CA ARG A 38 -0.27 -7.63 -4.07
C ARG A 38 -1.75 -7.74 -4.38
N THR A 39 -2.25 -8.94 -4.66
CA THR A 39 -3.68 -9.16 -4.95
C THR A 39 -4.53 -8.78 -3.75
N ILE A 40 -4.15 -9.23 -2.55
CA ILE A 40 -4.89 -8.89 -1.33
C ILE A 40 -4.77 -7.40 -1.03
N PHE A 41 -3.55 -6.84 -1.03
CA PHE A 41 -3.34 -5.43 -0.71
C PHE A 41 -4.06 -4.49 -1.69
N SER A 42 -4.21 -4.88 -2.97
CA SER A 42 -4.96 -4.11 -3.97
C SER A 42 -6.44 -3.93 -3.61
N ASN A 43 -7.01 -4.79 -2.75
CA ASN A 43 -8.38 -4.60 -2.25
C ASN A 43 -8.46 -3.54 -1.14
N HIS A 44 -7.32 -3.18 -0.54
CA HIS A 44 -7.21 -2.15 0.49
C HIS A 44 -6.71 -0.81 -0.07
N THR A 45 -6.16 -0.76 -1.27
CA THR A 45 -5.60 0.49 -1.85
C THR A 45 -6.63 1.61 -1.96
N GLU A 46 -7.89 1.29 -2.27
CA GLU A 46 -8.98 2.27 -2.35
C GLU A 46 -9.19 3.03 -1.03
N GLN A 47 -8.92 2.38 0.12
CA GLN A 47 -9.05 2.98 1.45
C GLN A 47 -8.00 4.06 1.70
N TYR A 48 -6.82 3.94 1.09
CA TYR A 48 -5.70 4.85 1.28
C TYR A 48 -5.58 5.92 0.18
N ILE A 49 -6.05 5.62 -1.04
CA ILE A 49 -6.00 6.55 -2.17
C ILE A 49 -7.13 7.59 -2.08
N GLY A 50 -8.27 7.23 -1.46
CA GLY A 50 -9.44 8.09 -1.30
C GLY A 50 -10.28 8.22 -2.58
N PRO A 51 -11.52 8.73 -2.48
CA PRO A 51 -12.40 8.87 -3.64
C PRO A 51 -11.84 9.87 -4.64
N LEU A 52 -12.01 9.57 -5.94
CA LEU A 52 -11.74 10.52 -7.01
C LEU A 52 -12.67 11.73 -6.79
N ASP A 53 -12.10 12.92 -6.60
CA ASP A 53 -12.88 14.15 -6.48
C ASP A 53 -13.47 14.47 -7.87
N GLU A 54 -14.67 13.96 -8.16
CA GLU A 54 -15.34 14.05 -9.46
C GLU A 54 -15.85 15.48 -9.78
N LEU A 55 -15.62 16.46 -8.91
CA LEU A 55 -16.33 17.74 -8.93
C LEU A 55 -15.69 18.90 -9.72
N THR A 56 -14.59 18.72 -10.45
CA THR A 56 -13.99 19.85 -11.18
C THR A 56 -13.59 19.54 -12.62
N VAL A 57 -14.45 19.93 -13.57
CA VAL A 57 -14.26 19.76 -15.02
C VAL A 57 -13.03 20.51 -15.58
N GLU A 58 -12.52 21.53 -14.89
CA GLU A 58 -11.21 22.17 -15.19
C GLU A 58 -10.05 21.69 -14.29
N GLY A 59 -10.35 20.92 -13.24
CA GLY A 59 -9.42 20.39 -12.23
C GLY A 59 -9.06 18.91 -12.41
N ILE A 60 -9.71 18.20 -13.33
CA ILE A 60 -9.54 16.76 -13.61
C ILE A 60 -8.06 16.38 -13.73
N ARG A 61 -7.27 17.17 -14.46
CA ARG A 61 -5.86 16.88 -14.71
C ARG A 61 -4.99 17.01 -13.44
N HIS A 62 -5.36 17.90 -12.52
CA HIS A 62 -4.66 18.11 -11.25
C HIS A 62 -5.08 17.08 -10.20
N GLY A 63 -6.38 16.73 -10.14
CA GLY A 63 -6.91 15.67 -9.28
C GLY A 63 -6.34 14.30 -9.61
N LEU A 64 -6.33 13.93 -10.89
CA LEU A 64 -5.72 12.68 -11.38
C LEU A 64 -4.21 12.62 -11.09
N ASN A 65 -3.50 13.75 -11.20
CA ASN A 65 -2.07 13.78 -10.90
C ASN A 65 -1.80 13.59 -9.41
N LYS A 66 -2.62 14.19 -8.53
CA LYS A 66 -2.50 13.99 -7.08
C LYS A 66 -2.83 12.56 -6.66
N GLN A 67 -3.86 11.96 -7.25
CA GLN A 67 -4.22 10.57 -6.97
C GLN A 67 -3.12 9.60 -7.43
N ARG A 68 -2.58 9.81 -8.63
CA ARG A 68 -1.45 9.01 -9.15
C ARG A 68 -0.21 9.14 -8.26
N VAL A 69 0.11 10.34 -7.78
CA VAL A 69 1.24 10.54 -6.85
C VAL A 69 1.02 9.78 -5.55
N ARG A 70 -0.19 9.85 -4.97
CA ARG A 70 -0.53 9.07 -3.76
C ARG A 70 -0.47 7.57 -3.98
N GLU A 71 -0.98 7.09 -5.12
CA GLU A 71 -0.89 5.68 -5.49
C GLU A 71 0.57 5.23 -5.62
N LEU A 72 1.43 6.04 -6.25
CA LEU A 72 2.86 5.75 -6.37
C LEU A 72 3.56 5.72 -5.00
N ASP A 73 3.26 6.69 -4.11
CA ASP A 73 3.83 6.74 -2.77
C ASP A 73 3.31 5.57 -1.90
N LEU A 74 2.03 5.22 -2.02
CA LEU A 74 1.44 4.04 -1.40
C LEU A 74 2.15 2.77 -1.84
N TRP A 75 2.26 2.52 -3.15
CA TRP A 75 2.94 1.34 -3.65
C TRP A 75 4.42 1.30 -3.27
N ARG A 76 5.06 2.47 -3.15
CA ARG A 76 6.44 2.55 -2.64
C ARG A 76 6.53 2.11 -1.19
N ALA A 77 5.65 2.63 -0.32
CA ALA A 77 5.56 2.22 1.08
C ALA A 77 5.27 0.72 1.22
N VAL A 78 4.35 0.19 0.41
CA VAL A 78 3.97 -1.23 0.36
C VAL A 78 5.17 -2.10 0.01
N ASN A 79 5.93 -1.77 -1.04
CA ASN A 79 7.10 -2.58 -1.43
C ASN A 79 8.19 -2.54 -0.36
N GLU A 80 8.39 -1.40 0.32
CA GLU A 80 9.37 -1.32 1.41
C GLU A 80 8.95 -2.18 2.62
N LEU A 81 7.69 -2.11 3.03
CA LEU A 81 7.18 -2.92 4.14
C LEU A 81 7.13 -4.41 3.79
N GLU A 82 6.74 -4.76 2.57
CA GLU A 82 6.77 -6.15 2.07
C GLU A 82 8.18 -6.74 2.14
N ALA A 83 9.19 -5.98 1.69
CA ALA A 83 10.58 -6.40 1.78
C ALA A 83 11.04 -6.57 3.23
N ASP A 84 10.63 -5.67 4.12
CA ASP A 84 10.98 -5.71 5.55
C ASP A 84 10.35 -6.93 6.24
N GLN A 85 9.04 -7.18 6.04
CA GLN A 85 8.35 -8.36 6.58
C GLN A 85 9.00 -9.67 6.12
N ARG A 86 9.41 -9.74 4.85
CA ARG A 86 10.14 -10.91 4.32
C ARG A 86 11.52 -11.06 4.91
N PHE A 87 12.26 -9.98 5.06
CA PHE A 87 13.57 -10.02 5.69
C PHE A 87 13.47 -10.50 7.13
N LEU A 88 12.50 -9.97 7.90
CA LEU A 88 12.27 -10.36 9.29
C LEU A 88 11.90 -11.85 9.46
N ARG A 89 11.14 -12.42 8.51
CA ARG A 89 10.65 -13.81 8.59
C ARG A 89 11.54 -14.84 7.90
N SER A 90 12.42 -14.39 7.01
CA SER A 90 13.42 -15.24 6.37
C SER A 90 14.70 -15.36 7.20
N SER A 91 14.77 -14.70 8.37
CA SER A 91 15.96 -14.60 9.20
C SER A 91 15.94 -15.51 10.43
#